data_AF-K2N199-F1
#
_entry.id   AF-K2N199-F1
#
_cell.length_a   1.000
_cell.length_b   1.000
_cell.length_c   1.000
_cell.angle_alpha   90.00
_cell.angle_beta   90.00
_cell.angle_gamma   90.00
#
_symmetry.space_group_name_H-M   'P 1'
#
loop_
_entity.id
_entity.type
_entity.pdbx_description
1 polymer ?
#
loop_
_entity_poly.entity_id
_entity_poly.type
_entity_poly.pdbx_seq_one_letter_code
_entity_poly.pdbx_strand_id
1 'polypeptide(L)'
;VSVDLRSMDAFADALNVTLRHCVLAGGAQLRIGGLSESTARPMPHVLVNMTNVTSLEGTIVLHGAMPRHSSVLLANSTLRATVGGSQYVPTTPGHAGSRHGPALVLDGVRLLSTRFVVTRSTLVCGGGPCAAILVERGLGVNLSSVFYMDNCVVRSRAHVMYALASDLRVAGGSVFSIQNSSWSARRVEYYEGAFVFRDVAVEGGSVLQVVSSTFRLGFAMLMATTLTVTGGSWLVHRDNEFRTAYVVYLNSADGVAFRDRSVWSILNNKLMYGSYSSIAAYMTNKWSPPSDS
;
A
#
# COMPACT_ATOMS: atom_id res chain seq x y z
N VAL A 1 15.20 8.75 -14.09
CA VAL A 1 14.73 8.03 -15.30
C VAL A 1 13.21 8.05 -15.30
N SER A 2 12.58 8.35 -16.44
CA SER A 2 11.12 8.36 -16.54
C SER A 2 10.68 7.51 -17.73
N VAL A 3 9.67 6.67 -17.53
CA VAL A 3 8.91 6.00 -18.58
C VAL A 3 7.54 6.67 -18.62
N ASP A 4 7.23 7.36 -19.71
CA ASP A 4 5.95 8.06 -19.87
C ASP A 4 5.02 7.22 -20.77
N LEU A 5 3.97 6.63 -20.20
CA LEU A 5 3.02 5.82 -20.97
C LEU A 5 2.20 6.65 -21.97
N ARG A 6 2.19 7.99 -21.87
CA ARG A 6 1.49 8.86 -22.84
C ARG A 6 2.16 8.90 -24.20
N SER A 7 3.44 8.55 -24.28
CA SER A 7 4.19 8.47 -25.54
C SER A 7 4.16 7.07 -26.15
N MET A 8 3.38 6.14 -25.59
CA MET A 8 3.26 4.79 -26.11
C MET A 8 2.46 4.78 -27.40
N ASP A 9 2.87 3.95 -28.36
CA ASP A 9 2.10 3.71 -29.57
C ASP A 9 0.83 2.93 -29.23
N ALA A 10 -0.33 3.49 -29.54
CA ALA A 10 -1.63 2.88 -29.27
C ALA A 10 -1.89 1.61 -30.11
N PHE A 11 -1.10 1.38 -31.16
CA PHE A 11 -1.22 0.23 -32.06
C PHE A 11 -0.18 -0.86 -31.80
N ALA A 12 0.74 -0.66 -30.85
CA ALA A 12 1.68 -1.69 -30.45
C ALA A 12 0.99 -2.81 -29.66
N ASP A 13 1.56 -4.01 -29.66
CA ASP A 13 1.01 -5.14 -28.89
C ASP A 13 1.14 -4.92 -27.37
N ALA A 14 2.32 -4.48 -26.94
CA ALA A 14 2.69 -4.28 -25.53
C ALA A 14 3.88 -3.34 -25.38
N LEU A 15 4.00 -2.72 -24.19
CA LEU A 15 5.23 -2.05 -23.77
C LEU A 15 5.94 -2.87 -22.68
N ASN A 16 7.19 -3.24 -22.95
CA ASN A 16 8.02 -3.99 -22.01
C ASN A 16 9.08 -3.07 -21.39
N VAL A 17 9.03 -2.94 -20.07
CA VAL A 17 10.00 -2.16 -19.28
C VAL A 17 10.71 -3.12 -18.33
N THR A 18 11.99 -3.41 -18.58
CA THR A 18 12.76 -4.32 -17.72
C THR A 18 13.93 -3.59 -17.07
N LEU A 19 14.04 -3.71 -15.75
CA LEU A 19 15.21 -3.31 -14.97
C LEU A 19 15.74 -4.54 -14.24
N ARG A 20 17.02 -4.83 -14.44
CA ARG A 20 17.67 -6.01 -13.86
C ARG A 20 19.06 -5.66 -13.36
N HIS A 21 19.36 -5.97 -12.10
CA HIS A 21 20.65 -5.64 -11.47
C HIS A 21 20.98 -4.14 -11.52
N CYS A 22 19.96 -3.28 -11.45
CA CYS A 22 20.14 -1.84 -11.48
C CYS A 22 20.39 -1.27 -10.07
N VAL A 23 21.20 -0.21 -9.99
CA VAL A 23 21.40 0.56 -8.78
C VAL A 23 20.81 1.96 -8.95
N LEU A 24 19.89 2.36 -8.05
CA LEU A 24 19.38 3.72 -7.93
C LEU A 24 20.08 4.38 -6.74
N ALA A 25 20.88 5.42 -6.97
CA ALA A 25 21.69 6.03 -5.91
C ALA A 25 21.47 7.54 -5.82
N GLY A 26 21.73 8.11 -4.64
CA GLY A 26 21.92 9.55 -4.46
C GLY A 26 20.69 10.39 -4.80
N GLY A 27 19.49 9.95 -4.40
CA GLY A 27 18.27 10.70 -4.69
C GLY A 27 17.63 10.39 -6.05
N ALA A 28 18.18 9.46 -6.83
CA ALA A 28 17.65 9.12 -8.14
C ALA A 28 16.17 8.68 -8.08
N GLN A 29 15.37 9.22 -9.00
CA GLN A 29 13.97 8.84 -9.16
C GLN A 29 13.78 8.01 -10.44
N LEU A 30 13.20 6.81 -10.27
CA LEU A 30 12.64 6.03 -11.36
C LEU A 30 11.13 6.27 -11.37
N ARG A 31 10.61 6.94 -12.40
CA ARG A 31 9.18 7.22 -12.55
C ARG A 31 8.61 6.37 -13.67
N ILE A 32 7.52 5.67 -13.39
CA ILE A 32 6.71 4.97 -14.38
C ILE A 32 5.35 5.68 -14.38
N GLY A 33 5.19 6.57 -15.35
CA GLY A 33 4.07 7.48 -15.48
C GLY A 33 2.93 6.85 -16.26
N GLY A 34 1.84 6.55 -15.59
CA GLY A 34 0.61 6.05 -16.17
C GLY A 34 -0.25 7.13 -16.80
N LEU A 35 -1.47 6.73 -17.16
CA LEU A 35 -2.41 7.51 -17.95
C LEU A 35 -3.57 8.02 -17.07
N SER A 36 -4.47 8.81 -17.65
CA SER A 36 -5.81 8.92 -17.09
C SER A 36 -6.55 7.59 -17.27
N GLU A 37 -7.59 7.33 -16.46
CA GLU A 37 -8.36 6.08 -16.60
C GLU A 37 -9.05 5.95 -17.97
N SER A 38 -9.50 7.06 -18.57
CA SER A 38 -10.13 7.05 -19.90
C SER A 38 -9.14 6.66 -20.99
N THR A 39 -7.91 7.16 -20.92
CA THR A 39 -6.85 6.85 -21.88
C THR A 39 -6.20 5.49 -21.61
N ALA A 40 -6.20 5.00 -20.37
CA ALA A 40 -5.61 3.70 -20.04
C ALA A 40 -6.35 2.50 -20.68
N ARG A 41 -7.67 2.62 -20.87
CA ARG A 41 -8.51 1.53 -21.40
C ARG A 41 -8.21 1.12 -22.84
N PRO A 42 -8.06 2.05 -23.81
CA PRO A 42 -7.74 1.70 -25.19
C PRO A 42 -6.27 1.39 -25.43
N MET A 43 -5.38 1.66 -24.47
CA MET A 43 -3.95 1.49 -24.67
C MET A 43 -3.50 0.04 -24.50
N PRO A 44 -2.45 -0.39 -25.21
CA PRO A 44 -1.91 -1.73 -25.05
C PRO A 44 -1.36 -1.96 -23.64
N HIS A 45 -1.26 -3.24 -23.28
CA HIS A 45 -0.84 -3.64 -21.96
C HIS A 45 0.65 -3.36 -21.72
N VAL A 46 1.01 -3.13 -20.46
CA VAL A 46 2.37 -2.79 -20.05
C VAL A 46 2.91 -3.88 -19.13
N LEU A 47 4.12 -4.35 -19.41
CA LEU A 47 4.84 -5.30 -18.58
C LEU A 47 6.07 -4.61 -17.99
N VAL A 48 5.98 -4.23 -16.71
CA VAL A 48 7.09 -3.67 -15.94
C VAL A 48 7.69 -4.77 -15.08
N ASN A 49 8.96 -5.09 -15.29
CA ASN A 49 9.69 -6.08 -14.52
C ASN A 49 10.96 -5.48 -13.91
N MET A 50 10.95 -5.30 -12.59
CA MET A 50 12.07 -4.80 -11.81
C MET A 50 12.59 -5.92 -10.91
N THR A 51 13.75 -6.49 -11.25
CA THR A 51 14.35 -7.62 -10.52
C THR A 51 15.77 -7.30 -10.07
N ASN A 52 16.13 -7.72 -8.87
CA ASN A 52 17.47 -7.48 -8.30
C ASN A 52 17.87 -5.99 -8.33
N VAL A 53 16.90 -5.10 -8.08
CA VAL A 53 17.16 -3.66 -8.01
C VAL A 53 17.65 -3.31 -6.62
N THR A 54 18.72 -2.53 -6.55
CA THR A 54 19.23 -1.97 -5.30
C THR A 54 19.02 -0.47 -5.31
N SER A 55 18.34 0.09 -4.30
CA SER A 55 18.20 1.54 -4.13
C SER A 55 18.89 2.00 -2.86
N LEU A 56 19.74 3.01 -2.99
CA LEU A 56 20.46 3.70 -1.91
C LEU A 56 20.11 5.19 -2.00
N GLU A 57 19.09 5.60 -1.26
CA GLU A 57 18.49 6.94 -1.31
C GLU A 57 17.71 7.24 -2.60
N GLY A 58 17.42 6.24 -3.44
CA GLY A 58 16.58 6.40 -4.61
C GLY A 58 15.10 6.06 -4.34
N THR A 59 14.22 6.59 -5.19
CA THR A 59 12.76 6.41 -5.09
C THR A 59 12.20 5.83 -6.39
N ILE A 60 11.38 4.79 -6.29
CA ILE A 60 10.56 4.30 -7.39
C ILE A 60 9.17 4.92 -7.27
N VAL A 61 8.66 5.51 -8.35
CA VAL A 61 7.34 6.15 -8.38
C VAL A 61 6.51 5.48 -9.47
N LEU A 62 5.39 4.89 -9.07
CA LEU A 62 4.34 4.48 -9.98
C LEU A 62 3.24 5.54 -9.93
N HIS A 63 2.88 6.09 -11.08
CA HIS A 63 1.91 7.18 -11.18
C HIS A 63 0.75 6.80 -12.10
N GLY A 64 -0.46 7.26 -11.81
CA GLY A 64 -1.62 7.19 -12.72
C GLY A 64 -2.20 5.79 -12.99
N ALA A 65 -3.10 5.72 -13.97
CA ALA A 65 -3.77 4.48 -14.35
C ALA A 65 -2.87 3.61 -15.25
N MET A 66 -2.79 2.32 -14.91
CA MET A 66 -2.15 1.33 -15.75
C MET A 66 -3.12 0.86 -16.84
N PRO A 67 -2.67 0.65 -18.09
CA PRO A 67 -3.49 0.02 -19.11
C PRO A 67 -4.03 -1.34 -18.67
N ARG A 68 -5.13 -1.76 -19.29
CA ARG A 68 -5.77 -3.01 -18.92
C ARG A 68 -4.85 -4.20 -19.13
N HIS A 69 -4.98 -5.22 -18.29
CA HIS A 69 -4.22 -6.47 -18.41
C HIS A 69 -2.69 -6.30 -18.24
N SER A 70 -2.24 -5.16 -17.72
CA SER A 70 -0.84 -4.90 -17.43
C SER A 70 -0.31 -5.70 -16.23
N SER A 71 1.02 -5.76 -16.10
CA SER A 71 1.72 -6.32 -14.94
C SER A 71 2.87 -5.42 -14.51
N VAL A 72 2.98 -5.20 -13.20
CA VAL A 72 4.10 -4.52 -12.55
C VAL A 72 4.67 -5.46 -11.49
N LEU A 73 5.93 -5.87 -11.67
CA LEU A 73 6.65 -6.75 -10.77
C LEU A 73 7.87 -6.02 -10.18
N LEU A 74 7.98 -6.02 -8.86
CA LEU A 74 9.19 -5.68 -8.13
C LEU A 74 9.63 -6.88 -7.30
N ALA A 75 10.74 -7.52 -7.67
CA ALA A 75 11.16 -8.77 -7.06
C ALA A 75 12.64 -8.77 -6.65
N ASN A 76 12.96 -9.52 -5.59
CA ASN A 76 14.34 -9.78 -5.15
C ASN A 76 15.16 -8.49 -4.95
N SER A 77 14.53 -7.42 -4.48
CA SER A 77 15.10 -6.07 -4.51
C SER A 77 15.32 -5.53 -3.10
N THR A 78 16.33 -4.66 -2.94
CA THR A 78 16.60 -3.98 -1.67
C THR A 78 16.53 -2.48 -1.90
N LEU A 79 15.50 -1.83 -1.35
CA LEU A 79 15.28 -0.41 -1.50
C LEU A 79 15.45 0.29 -0.17
N ARG A 80 16.41 1.21 -0.10
CA ARG A 80 16.69 2.01 1.08
C ARG A 80 16.55 3.48 0.75
N ALA A 81 15.89 4.21 1.62
CA ALA A 81 15.80 5.66 1.54
C ALA A 81 15.82 6.30 2.93
N THR A 82 16.13 7.58 2.99
CA THR A 82 16.06 8.39 4.19
C THR A 82 15.42 9.73 3.89
N VAL A 83 14.84 10.37 4.92
CA VAL A 83 14.26 11.71 4.79
C VAL A 83 15.29 12.74 4.29
N GLY A 84 16.58 12.56 4.61
CA GLY A 84 17.65 13.49 4.18
C GLY A 84 18.18 13.23 2.78
N GLY A 85 18.21 11.97 2.33
CA GLY A 85 18.72 11.61 1.00
C GLY A 85 17.67 11.65 -0.11
N SER A 86 16.38 11.54 0.25
CA SER A 86 15.28 11.59 -0.71
C SER A 86 15.16 12.94 -1.41
N GLN A 87 14.93 12.89 -2.72
CA GLN A 87 14.57 14.04 -3.55
C GLN A 87 13.09 14.04 -3.93
N TYR A 88 12.31 13.13 -3.36
CA TYR A 88 10.88 13.07 -3.60
C TYR A 88 10.15 14.18 -2.85
N VAL A 89 9.32 14.93 -3.57
CA VAL A 89 8.50 16.01 -3.01
C VAL A 89 7.03 15.62 -3.16
N PRO A 90 6.28 15.47 -2.04
CA PRO A 90 4.85 15.23 -2.09
C PRO A 90 4.11 16.34 -2.83
N THR A 91 3.09 15.95 -3.58
CA THR A 91 2.25 16.87 -4.37
C THR A 91 0.83 16.99 -3.83
N THR A 92 0.50 16.24 -2.79
CA THR A 92 -0.79 16.29 -2.12
C THR A 92 -1.07 17.70 -1.56
N PRO A 93 -2.21 18.32 -1.91
CA PRO A 93 -2.59 19.63 -1.37
C PRO A 93 -2.52 19.70 0.15
N GLY A 94 -2.03 20.81 0.70
CA GLY A 94 -1.87 21.01 2.15
C GLY A 94 -0.68 20.26 2.77
N HIS A 95 0.04 19.43 2.01
CA HIS A 95 1.14 18.61 2.53
C HIS A 95 2.52 18.99 1.94
N ALA A 96 2.63 20.13 1.27
CA ALA A 96 3.86 20.59 0.59
C ALA A 96 5.07 20.75 1.53
N GLY A 97 4.86 20.95 2.83
CA GLY A 97 5.93 21.01 3.84
C GLY A 97 6.36 19.64 4.38
N SER A 98 5.65 18.56 4.03
CA SER A 98 5.92 17.22 4.56
C SER A 98 7.15 16.64 3.86
N ARG A 99 8.22 16.38 4.63
CA ARG A 99 9.40 15.69 4.11
C ARG A 99 9.31 14.20 4.43
N HIS A 100 9.20 13.39 3.38
CA HIS A 100 9.25 11.93 3.47
C HIS A 100 10.43 11.40 2.65
N GLY A 101 10.96 10.24 3.08
CA GLY A 101 12.00 9.50 2.37
C GLY A 101 11.51 8.20 1.76
N PRO A 102 10.49 8.18 0.88
CA PRO A 102 9.93 6.93 0.41
C PRO A 102 10.88 6.16 -0.51
N ALA A 103 10.91 4.85 -0.32
CA ALA A 103 11.55 3.92 -1.25
C ALA A 103 10.62 3.65 -2.46
N LEU A 104 9.31 3.59 -2.21
CA LEU A 104 8.26 3.39 -3.21
C LEU A 104 7.17 4.44 -3.03
N VAL A 105 6.69 5.00 -4.15
CA VAL A 105 5.57 5.93 -4.17
C VAL A 105 4.50 5.40 -5.13
N LEU A 106 3.26 5.38 -4.66
CA LEU A 106 2.06 5.06 -5.42
C LEU A 106 1.22 6.32 -5.53
N ASP A 107 1.17 6.90 -6.71
CA ASP A 107 0.66 8.26 -6.90
C ASP A 107 -0.50 8.28 -7.90
N GLY A 108 -1.73 8.29 -7.38
CA GLY A 108 -2.95 8.20 -8.18
C GLY A 108 -3.05 6.87 -8.93
N VAL A 109 -2.48 5.80 -8.37
CA VAL A 109 -2.38 4.51 -9.05
C VAL A 109 -3.77 3.88 -9.18
N ARG A 110 -4.13 3.52 -10.41
CA ARG A 110 -5.35 2.77 -10.73
C ARG A 110 -4.98 1.50 -11.48
N LEU A 111 -5.26 0.36 -10.86
CA LEU A 111 -5.11 -0.97 -11.45
C LEU A 111 -6.43 -1.38 -12.07
N LEU A 112 -6.43 -1.75 -13.35
CA LEU A 112 -7.62 -2.04 -14.16
C LEU A 112 -7.44 -3.40 -14.82
N SER A 113 -7.85 -4.49 -14.18
CA SER A 113 -7.42 -5.85 -14.56
C SER A 113 -5.89 -6.00 -14.59
N THR A 114 -5.20 -5.29 -13.70
CA THR A 114 -3.73 -5.19 -13.65
C THR A 114 -3.21 -5.96 -12.44
N ARG A 115 -2.02 -6.55 -12.58
CA ARG A 115 -1.31 -7.21 -11.46
C ARG A 115 -0.12 -6.38 -11.01
N PHE A 116 -0.15 -5.87 -9.78
CA PHE A 116 1.00 -5.29 -9.12
C PHE A 116 1.51 -6.27 -8.05
N VAL A 117 2.70 -6.82 -8.24
CA VAL A 117 3.36 -7.72 -7.29
C VAL A 117 4.67 -7.11 -6.78
N VAL A 118 4.82 -7.04 -5.47
CA VAL A 118 6.11 -6.86 -4.79
C VAL A 118 6.44 -8.16 -4.06
N THR A 119 7.59 -8.77 -4.34
CA THR A 119 7.94 -10.05 -3.71
C THR A 119 9.41 -10.16 -3.33
N ARG A 120 9.71 -10.89 -2.25
CA ARG A 120 11.10 -11.18 -1.81
C ARG A 120 11.97 -9.93 -1.72
N SER A 121 11.38 -8.82 -1.27
CA SER A 121 12.01 -7.50 -1.33
C SER A 121 12.06 -6.86 0.05
N THR A 122 13.12 -6.08 0.26
CA THR A 122 13.34 -5.35 1.51
C THR A 122 13.21 -3.86 1.23
N LEU A 123 12.31 -3.19 1.96
CA LEU A 123 12.13 -1.74 1.89
C LEU A 123 12.47 -1.13 3.26
N VAL A 124 13.45 -0.23 3.30
CA VAL A 124 13.90 0.42 4.53
C VAL A 124 13.79 1.92 4.37
N CYS A 125 13.08 2.56 5.29
CA CYS A 125 13.19 4.00 5.48
C CYS A 125 13.76 4.43 6.83
N GLY A 126 14.79 5.26 6.80
CA GLY A 126 15.40 5.91 7.97
C GLY A 126 15.27 7.44 7.95
N GLY A 127 15.87 8.11 8.94
CA GLY A 127 15.80 9.57 9.08
C GLY A 127 14.64 10.01 9.97
N GLY A 128 14.03 11.17 9.70
CA GLY A 128 12.88 11.72 10.44
C GLY A 128 11.60 10.86 10.39
N PRO A 129 10.38 11.43 10.52
CA PRO A 129 9.12 10.69 10.42
C PRO A 129 8.90 10.18 8.99
N CYS A 130 9.53 9.07 8.65
CA CYS A 130 9.52 8.52 7.32
C CYS A 130 8.38 7.52 7.08
N ALA A 131 7.90 7.46 5.83
CA ALA A 131 7.10 6.40 5.27
C ALA A 131 7.91 5.60 4.24
N ALA A 132 7.97 4.27 4.33
CA ALA A 132 8.69 3.45 3.35
C ALA A 132 7.97 3.39 2.00
N ILE A 133 6.65 3.32 2.04
CA ILE A 133 5.75 3.42 0.90
C ILE A 133 4.84 4.63 1.12
N LEU A 134 4.86 5.58 0.19
CA LEU A 134 3.97 6.73 0.22
C LEU A 134 2.85 6.53 -0.80
N VAL A 135 1.62 6.86 -0.41
CA VAL A 135 0.46 6.87 -1.31
C VAL A 135 -0.06 8.30 -1.42
N GLU A 136 -0.24 8.77 -2.65
CA GLU A 136 -0.80 10.09 -2.96
C GLU A 136 -1.93 9.95 -3.95
N ARG A 137 -2.90 10.86 -3.92
CA ARG A 137 -4.04 10.91 -4.85
C ARG A 137 -4.84 9.59 -4.97
N GLY A 138 -4.78 8.77 -3.93
CA GLY A 138 -5.50 7.50 -3.80
C GLY A 138 -4.86 6.30 -4.51
N LEU A 139 -5.27 5.11 -4.07
CA LEU A 139 -4.91 3.82 -4.65
C LEU A 139 -6.19 3.04 -4.98
N GLY A 140 -6.39 2.74 -6.27
CA GLY A 140 -7.52 1.95 -6.75
C GLY A 140 -7.09 0.60 -7.31
N VAL A 141 -7.70 -0.47 -6.82
CA VAL A 141 -7.53 -1.84 -7.32
C VAL A 141 -8.88 -2.31 -7.84
N ASN A 142 -9.08 -2.30 -9.15
CA ASN A 142 -10.40 -2.50 -9.76
C ASN A 142 -10.38 -3.47 -10.95
N LEU A 143 -11.54 -4.00 -11.35
CA LEU A 143 -11.73 -4.88 -12.50
C LEU A 143 -10.90 -6.17 -12.42
N SER A 144 -11.07 -6.95 -11.35
CA SER A 144 -10.32 -8.18 -11.10
C SER A 144 -8.80 -7.97 -11.08
N SER A 145 -8.38 -6.83 -10.53
CA SER A 145 -6.96 -6.51 -10.33
C SER A 145 -6.40 -7.20 -9.09
N VAL A 146 -5.08 -7.27 -9.04
CA VAL A 146 -4.35 -7.80 -7.88
C VAL A 146 -3.28 -6.82 -7.46
N PHE A 147 -3.28 -6.42 -6.19
CA PHE A 147 -2.15 -5.81 -5.52
C PHE A 147 -1.62 -6.82 -4.49
N TYR A 148 -0.35 -7.19 -4.60
CA TYR A 148 0.22 -8.28 -3.84
C TYR A 148 1.58 -7.91 -3.27
N MET A 149 1.75 -8.08 -1.96
CA MET A 149 3.05 -7.98 -1.29
C MET A 149 3.35 -9.29 -0.57
N ASP A 150 4.35 -10.03 -1.04
CA ASP A 150 4.68 -11.36 -0.55
C ASP A 150 6.14 -11.47 -0.13
N ASN A 151 6.42 -12.11 1.00
CA ASN A 151 7.78 -12.31 1.50
C ASN A 151 8.60 -11.01 1.53
N CYS A 152 7.94 -9.91 1.95
CA CYS A 152 8.54 -8.59 2.01
C CYS A 152 8.95 -8.24 3.44
N VAL A 153 10.09 -7.57 3.58
CA VAL A 153 10.51 -6.97 4.85
C VAL A 153 10.44 -5.46 4.70
N VAL A 154 9.51 -4.82 5.43
CA VAL A 154 9.35 -3.36 5.37
C VAL A 154 9.62 -2.74 6.73
N ARG A 155 10.64 -1.89 6.79
CA ARG A 155 11.10 -1.26 8.05
C ARG A 155 11.10 0.24 7.89
N SER A 156 10.42 0.93 8.79
CA SER A 156 10.37 2.38 8.79
C SER A 156 10.46 2.96 10.20
N ARG A 157 10.72 4.26 10.29
CA ARG A 157 10.73 4.97 11.58
C ARG A 157 9.32 5.31 12.05
N ALA A 158 8.48 5.89 11.19
CA ALA A 158 7.13 6.34 11.54
C ALA A 158 6.04 5.47 10.88
N HIS A 159 6.00 5.40 9.55
CA HIS A 159 4.95 4.66 8.84
C HIS A 159 5.52 3.64 7.86
N VAL A 160 4.81 2.52 7.66
CA VAL A 160 5.18 1.57 6.61
C VAL A 160 4.61 2.02 5.26
N MET A 161 3.30 1.89 5.07
CA MET A 161 2.53 2.43 3.96
C MET A 161 1.64 3.57 4.48
N TYR A 162 1.90 4.77 3.99
CA TYR A 162 1.26 5.99 4.47
C TYR A 162 0.61 6.75 3.32
N ALA A 163 -0.70 6.95 3.39
CA ALA A 163 -1.44 7.70 2.41
C ALA A 163 -1.67 9.15 2.88
N LEU A 164 -1.16 10.12 2.13
CA LEU A 164 -1.37 11.54 2.39
C LEU A 164 -2.78 11.92 1.97
N ALA A 165 -3.70 12.07 2.93
CA ALA A 165 -5.10 12.43 2.71
C ALA A 165 -5.76 11.64 1.55
N SER A 166 -5.37 10.37 1.42
CA SER A 166 -5.65 9.54 0.25
C SER A 166 -6.39 8.27 0.65
N ASP A 167 -7.26 7.79 -0.23
CA ASP A 167 -8.12 6.64 0.03
C ASP A 167 -7.60 5.37 -0.64
N LEU A 168 -7.96 4.23 -0.07
CA LEU A 168 -7.83 2.92 -0.69
C LEU A 168 -9.20 2.43 -1.15
N ARG A 169 -9.30 2.00 -2.41
CA ARG A 169 -10.50 1.35 -2.94
C ARG A 169 -10.14 0.04 -3.63
N VAL A 170 -10.68 -1.07 -3.13
CA VAL A 170 -10.53 -2.41 -3.72
C VAL A 170 -11.91 -2.86 -4.20
N ALA A 171 -12.08 -3.01 -5.51
CA ALA A 171 -13.39 -3.11 -6.15
C ALA A 171 -13.43 -4.11 -7.31
N GLY A 172 -14.63 -4.54 -7.70
CA GLY A 172 -14.85 -5.32 -8.92
C GLY A 172 -14.17 -6.69 -8.93
N GLY A 173 -14.31 -7.45 -7.84
CA GLY A 173 -13.70 -8.77 -7.67
C GLY A 173 -12.18 -8.73 -7.58
N SER A 174 -11.62 -7.63 -7.07
CA SER A 174 -10.17 -7.45 -6.97
C SER A 174 -9.62 -7.94 -5.62
N VAL A 175 -8.31 -8.17 -5.57
CA VAL A 175 -7.63 -8.63 -4.35
C VAL A 175 -6.49 -7.68 -4.01
N PHE A 176 -6.51 -7.15 -2.79
CA PHE A 176 -5.37 -6.51 -2.14
C PHE A 176 -4.87 -7.44 -1.04
N SER A 177 -3.61 -7.87 -1.13
CA SER A 177 -3.09 -8.88 -0.22
C SER A 177 -1.65 -8.61 0.21
N ILE A 178 -1.44 -8.67 1.52
CA ILE A 178 -0.13 -8.71 2.16
C ILE A 178 0.03 -10.09 2.78
N GLN A 179 1.14 -10.77 2.48
CA GLN A 179 1.38 -12.09 3.02
C GLN A 179 2.84 -12.41 3.25
N ASN A 180 3.09 -13.36 4.16
CA ASN A 180 4.43 -13.84 4.51
C ASN A 180 5.44 -12.70 4.80
N SER A 181 4.94 -11.56 5.26
CA SER A 181 5.70 -10.31 5.29
C SER A 181 5.95 -9.85 6.72
N SER A 182 7.04 -9.12 6.92
CA SER A 182 7.38 -8.51 8.20
C SER A 182 7.39 -7.00 8.07
N TRP A 183 6.45 -6.34 8.75
CA TRP A 183 6.32 -4.89 8.73
C TRP A 183 6.63 -4.30 10.10
N SER A 184 7.48 -3.28 10.15
CA SER A 184 7.84 -2.63 11.42
C SER A 184 7.93 -1.11 11.31
N ALA A 185 7.38 -0.45 12.33
CA ALA A 185 7.46 0.98 12.56
C ALA A 185 7.89 1.20 14.02
N ARG A 186 9.05 1.83 14.23
CA ARG A 186 9.74 1.80 15.53
C ARG A 186 9.32 2.92 16.49
N ARG A 187 8.78 4.02 15.98
CA ARG A 187 8.33 5.08 16.88
C ARG A 187 7.07 4.66 17.63
N VAL A 188 6.88 5.34 18.75
CA VAL A 188 5.87 5.06 19.77
C VAL A 188 4.91 6.24 19.86
N GLU A 189 4.85 7.09 18.83
CA GLU A 189 3.94 8.22 18.84
C GLU A 189 2.54 7.77 18.41
N TYR A 190 1.54 8.53 18.86
CA TYR A 190 0.15 8.34 18.49
C TYR A 190 0.01 8.56 16.97
N TYR A 191 -0.88 7.80 16.33
CA TYR A 191 -1.14 7.84 14.87
C TYR A 191 -0.05 7.31 13.93
N GLU A 192 1.00 6.68 14.43
CA GLU A 192 2.02 6.04 13.58
C GLU A 192 1.76 4.54 13.37
N GLY A 193 1.65 4.13 12.10
CA GLY A 193 1.09 2.82 11.76
C GLY A 193 1.62 2.20 10.48
N ALA A 194 1.19 0.97 10.22
CA ALA A 194 1.66 0.19 9.08
C ALA A 194 0.92 0.53 7.78
N PHE A 195 -0.38 0.75 7.86
CA PHE A 195 -1.26 0.83 6.70
C PHE A 195 -2.30 1.92 6.95
N VAL A 196 -1.95 3.15 6.59
CA VAL A 196 -2.70 4.35 6.98
C VAL A 196 -3.30 5.00 5.75
N PHE A 197 -4.62 5.14 5.74
CA PHE A 197 -5.40 5.79 4.68
C PHE A 197 -6.38 6.79 5.29
N ARG A 198 -6.92 7.71 4.47
CA ARG A 198 -8.05 8.52 4.90
C ARG A 198 -9.30 7.65 4.98
N ASP A 199 -9.70 7.01 3.89
CA ASP A 199 -10.81 6.04 3.88
C ASP A 199 -10.38 4.73 3.20
N VAL A 200 -10.98 3.62 3.64
CA VAL A 200 -10.78 2.29 3.06
C VAL A 200 -12.13 1.71 2.64
N ALA A 201 -12.26 1.36 1.36
CA ALA A 201 -13.44 0.71 0.80
C ALA A 201 -13.07 -0.61 0.12
N VAL A 202 -13.79 -1.69 0.46
CA VAL A 202 -13.68 -3.02 -0.17
C VAL A 202 -15.07 -3.43 -0.66
N GLU A 203 -15.27 -3.51 -1.97
CA GLU A 203 -16.61 -3.60 -2.56
C GLU A 203 -16.68 -4.56 -3.76
N GLY A 204 -17.90 -5.01 -4.08
CA GLY A 204 -18.18 -5.79 -5.29
C GLY A 204 -17.44 -7.14 -5.34
N GLY A 205 -17.57 -7.95 -4.28
CA GLY A 205 -16.94 -9.26 -4.17
C GLY A 205 -15.41 -9.22 -4.06
N SER A 206 -14.86 -8.11 -3.57
CA SER A 206 -13.41 -7.92 -3.46
C SER A 206 -12.86 -8.37 -2.12
N VAL A 207 -11.53 -8.51 -2.03
CA VAL A 207 -10.85 -8.98 -0.83
C VAL A 207 -9.70 -8.06 -0.44
N LEU A 208 -9.70 -7.62 0.81
CA LEU A 208 -8.54 -7.03 1.47
C LEU A 208 -8.05 -8.01 2.53
N GLN A 209 -6.84 -8.56 2.36
CA GLN A 209 -6.32 -9.58 3.26
C GLN A 209 -4.89 -9.34 3.73
N VAL A 210 -4.65 -9.76 4.97
CA VAL A 210 -3.33 -9.81 5.60
C VAL A 210 -3.16 -11.20 6.20
N VAL A 211 -2.18 -11.95 5.71
CA VAL A 211 -2.05 -13.38 6.04
C VAL A 211 -0.61 -13.76 6.39
N SER A 212 -0.40 -14.63 7.38
CA SER A 212 0.93 -15.20 7.70
C SER A 212 2.03 -14.14 7.88
N SER A 213 1.68 -12.98 8.41
CA SER A 213 2.57 -11.82 8.47
C SER A 213 2.80 -11.35 9.90
N THR A 214 3.94 -10.71 10.14
CA THR A 214 4.33 -10.20 11.45
C THR A 214 4.38 -8.67 11.44
N PHE A 215 3.74 -8.04 12.41
CA PHE A 215 3.67 -6.59 12.54
C PHE A 215 4.25 -6.15 13.88
N ARG A 216 5.28 -5.30 13.85
CA ARG A 216 5.88 -4.70 15.05
C ARG A 216 5.74 -3.19 15.00
N LEU A 217 4.69 -2.67 15.62
CA LEU A 217 4.21 -1.31 15.43
C LEU A 217 4.03 -0.63 16.77
N GLY A 218 4.19 0.71 16.77
CA GLY A 218 3.79 1.55 17.89
C GLY A 218 2.28 1.48 18.08
N PHE A 219 1.53 2.03 17.13
CA PHE A 219 0.12 2.34 17.34
C PHE A 219 -0.84 1.39 16.62
N ALA A 220 -0.94 1.41 15.29
CA ALA A 220 -1.96 0.65 14.55
C ALA A 220 -1.41 -0.11 13.33
N MET A 221 -1.96 -1.30 13.04
CA MET A 221 -1.70 -1.98 11.77
C MET A 221 -2.45 -1.30 10.62
N LEU A 222 -3.77 -1.27 10.66
CA LEU A 222 -4.61 -0.51 9.73
C LEU A 222 -5.21 0.71 10.43
N MET A 223 -5.09 1.87 9.79
CA MET A 223 -5.67 3.12 10.25
C MET A 223 -6.47 3.77 9.14
N ALA A 224 -7.70 4.16 9.46
CA ALA A 224 -8.53 4.96 8.56
C ALA A 224 -9.47 5.88 9.33
N THR A 225 -10.13 6.79 8.64
CA THR A 225 -11.30 7.52 9.13
C THR A 225 -12.51 6.61 9.06
N THR A 226 -12.73 6.00 7.91
CA THR A 226 -13.78 4.99 7.69
C THR A 226 -13.25 3.73 7.00
N LEU A 227 -13.91 2.61 7.29
CA LEU A 227 -13.73 1.29 6.72
C LEU A 227 -15.09 0.76 6.29
N THR A 228 -15.31 0.65 4.99
CA THR A 228 -16.55 0.11 4.41
C THR A 228 -16.26 -1.18 3.64
N VAL A 229 -17.02 -2.24 3.93
CA VAL A 229 -16.93 -3.54 3.26
C VAL A 229 -18.33 -3.94 2.78
N THR A 230 -18.56 -3.97 1.47
CA THR A 230 -19.89 -4.09 0.85
C THR A 230 -19.90 -5.05 -0.35
N GLY A 231 -21.07 -5.40 -0.86
CA GLY A 231 -21.24 -6.25 -2.05
C GLY A 231 -20.63 -7.65 -1.92
N GLY A 232 -20.78 -8.31 -0.76
CA GLY A 232 -20.22 -9.65 -0.50
C GLY A 232 -18.70 -9.67 -0.41
N SER A 233 -18.07 -8.57 0.00
CA SER A 233 -16.62 -8.43 0.08
C SER A 233 -16.05 -8.89 1.43
N TRP A 234 -14.73 -9.10 1.47
CA TRP A 234 -14.06 -9.74 2.60
C TRP A 234 -12.90 -8.89 3.11
N LEU A 235 -12.89 -8.63 4.41
CA LEU A 235 -11.70 -8.20 5.14
C LEU A 235 -11.14 -9.40 5.92
N VAL A 236 -9.87 -9.72 5.74
CA VAL A 236 -9.27 -10.93 6.33
C VAL A 236 -7.98 -10.62 7.07
N HIS A 237 -7.91 -11.07 8.32
CA HIS A 237 -6.69 -11.19 9.10
C HIS A 237 -6.52 -12.64 9.52
N ARG A 238 -5.52 -13.33 8.97
CA ARG A 238 -5.32 -14.75 9.23
C ARG A 238 -3.86 -15.13 9.53
N ASP A 239 -3.65 -15.97 10.54
CA ASP A 239 -2.34 -16.56 10.86
C ASP A 239 -1.24 -15.49 11.09
N ASN A 240 -1.60 -14.29 11.56
CA ASN A 240 -0.64 -13.19 11.77
C ASN A 240 -0.14 -13.11 13.20
N GLU A 241 0.98 -12.41 13.37
CA GLU A 241 1.47 -11.95 14.68
C GLU A 241 1.45 -10.42 14.72
N PHE A 242 0.55 -9.86 15.53
CA PHE A 242 0.41 -8.42 15.72
C PHE A 242 1.01 -8.01 17.06
N ARG A 243 2.10 -7.25 17.02
CA ARG A 243 2.68 -6.55 18.17
C ARG A 243 2.43 -5.05 18.01
N THR A 244 1.26 -4.60 18.46
CA THR A 244 0.69 -3.26 18.17
C THR A 244 -0.34 -2.89 19.24
N ALA A 245 -0.68 -1.61 19.40
CA ALA A 245 -1.79 -1.21 20.26
C ALA A 245 -3.16 -1.49 19.60
N TYR A 246 -3.26 -1.30 18.28
CA TYR A 246 -4.45 -1.55 17.48
C TYR A 246 -4.12 -2.41 16.25
N VAL A 247 -4.94 -3.41 15.95
CA VAL A 247 -4.91 -4.10 14.65
C VAL A 247 -5.63 -3.24 13.62
N VAL A 248 -6.86 -2.80 13.91
CA VAL A 248 -7.56 -1.77 13.16
C VAL A 248 -7.85 -0.59 14.10
N TYR A 249 -7.66 0.63 13.63
CA TYR A 249 -8.01 1.85 14.35
C TYR A 249 -8.77 2.78 13.42
N LEU A 250 -9.91 3.31 13.88
CA LEU A 250 -10.75 4.17 13.07
C LEU A 250 -10.98 5.51 13.75
N ASN A 251 -10.80 6.60 13.03
CA ASN A 251 -10.93 7.92 13.66
C ASN A 251 -12.40 8.29 13.93
N SER A 252 -13.34 7.77 13.14
CA SER A 252 -14.78 7.99 13.34
C SER A 252 -15.37 6.96 14.31
N ALA A 253 -16.26 7.41 15.21
CA ALA A 253 -16.93 6.56 16.19
C ALA A 253 -17.79 5.44 15.56
N ASP A 254 -18.40 5.73 14.40
CA ASP A 254 -19.16 4.79 13.58
C ASP A 254 -18.44 4.56 12.23
N GLY A 255 -17.11 4.52 12.27
CA GLY A 255 -16.26 4.42 11.09
C GLY A 255 -16.29 3.06 10.40
N VAL A 256 -16.90 2.02 10.98
CA VAL A 256 -16.97 0.67 10.40
C VAL A 256 -18.34 0.41 9.80
N ALA A 257 -18.40 -0.06 8.55
CA ALA A 257 -19.63 -0.57 7.95
C ALA A 257 -19.38 -1.87 7.17
N PHE A 258 -20.07 -2.95 7.55
CA PHE A 258 -20.15 -4.19 6.79
C PHE A 258 -21.60 -4.37 6.28
N ARG A 259 -21.79 -4.53 4.97
CA ARG A 259 -23.12 -4.67 4.34
C ARG A 259 -23.14 -5.76 3.28
N ASP A 260 -24.33 -6.13 2.81
CA ASP A 260 -24.53 -7.05 1.68
C ASP A 260 -23.85 -8.41 1.86
N ARG A 261 -23.95 -9.00 3.06
CA ARG A 261 -23.29 -10.27 3.43
C ARG A 261 -21.75 -10.21 3.33
N SER A 262 -21.17 -9.03 3.47
CA SER A 262 -19.72 -8.87 3.60
C SER A 262 -19.22 -9.34 4.96
N VAL A 263 -17.98 -9.81 5.01
CA VAL A 263 -17.44 -10.53 6.16
C VAL A 263 -16.12 -9.93 6.63
N TRP A 264 -15.97 -9.83 7.95
CA TRP A 264 -14.67 -9.70 8.58
C TRP A 264 -14.23 -11.05 9.16
N SER A 265 -13.23 -11.68 8.56
CA SER A 265 -12.63 -12.92 9.04
C SER A 265 -11.37 -12.63 9.86
N ILE A 266 -11.39 -12.98 11.14
CA ILE A 266 -10.24 -12.87 12.06
C ILE A 266 -9.94 -14.28 12.57
N LEU A 267 -8.86 -14.89 12.11
CA LEU A 267 -8.58 -16.30 12.38
C LEU A 267 -7.10 -16.54 12.75
N ASN A 268 -6.85 -17.30 13.82
CA ASN A 268 -5.51 -17.74 14.22
C ASN A 268 -4.46 -16.61 14.35
N ASN A 269 -4.87 -15.41 14.73
CA ASN A 269 -3.94 -14.30 14.93
C ASN A 269 -3.41 -14.30 16.37
N LYS A 270 -2.12 -14.02 16.53
CA LYS A 270 -1.47 -13.78 17.82
C LYS A 270 -1.49 -12.28 18.08
N LEU A 271 -2.18 -11.84 19.13
CA LEU A 271 -2.25 -10.44 19.54
C LEU A 271 -1.33 -10.22 20.73
N MET A 272 -0.34 -9.34 20.58
CA MET A 272 0.68 -9.01 21.57
C MET A 272 0.82 -7.50 21.72
N TYR A 273 1.38 -7.09 22.85
CA TYR A 273 1.53 -5.68 23.22
C TYR A 273 2.53 -4.94 22.33
N GLY A 274 2.07 -3.86 21.70
CA GLY A 274 2.89 -2.92 20.94
C GLY A 274 3.86 -2.14 21.83
N SER A 275 4.69 -1.30 21.23
CA SER A 275 5.52 -0.38 22.02
C SER A 275 4.72 0.76 22.66
N TYR A 276 3.54 1.11 22.10
CA TYR A 276 2.69 2.20 22.62
C TYR A 276 1.82 1.77 23.81
N SER A 277 1.24 0.57 23.74
CA SER A 277 0.41 0.00 24.80
C SER A 277 1.06 -1.29 25.28
N SER A 278 1.47 -1.32 26.55
CA SER A 278 2.10 -2.48 27.19
C SER A 278 1.10 -3.46 27.82
N ILE A 279 -0.21 -3.19 27.73
CA ILE A 279 -1.24 -3.88 28.54
C ILE A 279 -2.37 -4.46 27.67
N ALA A 280 -2.67 -3.87 26.51
CA ALA A 280 -3.76 -4.33 25.64
C ALA A 280 -3.46 -4.12 24.15
N ALA A 281 -4.02 -5.02 23.34
CA ALA A 281 -4.10 -4.89 21.88
C ALA A 281 -5.59 -4.92 21.48
N TYR A 282 -6.03 -3.94 20.70
CA TYR A 282 -7.43 -3.74 20.33
C TYR A 282 -7.65 -4.05 18.85
N MET A 283 -8.84 -4.55 18.51
CA MET A 283 -9.23 -4.69 17.11
C MET A 283 -9.78 -3.40 16.51
N THR A 284 -10.45 -2.55 17.29
CA THR A 284 -10.95 -1.20 16.90
C THR A 284 -11.16 -0.35 18.14
N ASN A 285 -11.24 0.98 18.02
CA ASN A 285 -11.37 1.92 19.14
C ASN A 285 -12.83 2.12 19.60
N LYS A 286 -13.82 2.11 18.70
CA LYS A 286 -15.26 2.04 18.99
C LYS A 286 -15.98 1.39 17.80
N TRP A 287 -16.90 0.46 18.06
CA TRP A 287 -17.77 -0.13 17.03
C TRP A 287 -19.11 -0.53 17.64
N SER A 288 -20.19 0.07 17.12
CA SER A 288 -21.57 -0.36 17.34
C SER A 288 -21.94 -1.45 16.32
N PRO A 289 -22.42 -2.64 16.72
CA PRO A 289 -22.88 -3.64 15.76
C PRO A 289 -23.98 -3.04 14.86
N PRO A 290 -24.05 -3.45 13.58
CA PRO A 290 -25.09 -2.94 12.67
C PRO A 290 -26.49 -3.24 13.24
N SER A 291 -27.42 -2.31 13.03
CA SER A 291 -28.81 -2.37 13.54
C SER A 291 -29.62 -3.57 13.04
N ASP A 292 -29.12 -4.27 12.03
CA ASP A 292 -29.85 -5.30 11.29
C ASP A 292 -29.39 -6.71 11.71
N SER A 293 -29.35 -6.96 13.02
CA SER A 293 -29.23 -8.31 13.61
C SER A 293 -30.59 -8.94 13.87
#